data_AF-A3XMK1-F1
#
_entry.id   AF-A3XMK1-F1
#
_cell.length_a   1.000
_cell.length_b   1.000
_cell.length_c   1.000
_cell.angle_alpha   90.00
_cell.angle_beta   90.00
_cell.angle_gamma   90.00
#
_symmetry.space_group_name_H-M   'P 1'
#
loop_
_entity.id
_entity.type
_entity.pdbx_description
1 polymer ?
#
loop_
_entity_poly.entity_id
_entity_poly.type
_entity_poly.pdbx_seq_one_letter_code
_entity_poly.pdbx_strand_id
1 'polypeptide(L)'
;MKKPQIKLKNNLNQKTMNKLVVTLMLVGFSLTTYAQKSFDRFEDMKDVTAMVINQKMFKLLGKMDLDSKDPEMKNYIDMVNSLEDIKVFSTKSANAAKAMKGEFSAYKASEKLEQLMSVKDEGKNVNFYYKPGKSDDFVSEFLMFIDGENNDDDTVLIKITGNIDLREIGKIANSINFDGSDELKNVKVN
;
A
#
# COMPACT_ATOMS: atom_id res chain seq x y z
N MET A 1 32.77 -61.26 -2.40
CA MET A 1 31.85 -61.02 -1.25
C MET A 1 30.76 -60.04 -1.68
N LYS A 2 29.48 -60.42 -1.68
CA LYS A 2 28.33 -59.55 -2.05
C LYS A 2 27.82 -58.81 -0.79
N LYS A 3 27.69 -57.49 -0.84
CA LYS A 3 27.11 -56.67 0.24
C LYS A 3 25.59 -56.94 0.37
N PRO A 4 25.03 -56.99 1.59
CA PRO A 4 23.59 -57.12 1.77
C PRO A 4 22.90 -55.77 1.54
N GLN A 5 21.79 -55.80 0.80
CA GLN A 5 20.88 -54.67 0.60
C GLN A 5 19.84 -54.64 1.72
N ILE A 6 19.77 -53.55 2.47
CA ILE A 6 18.71 -53.33 3.48
C ILE A 6 17.47 -52.81 2.73
N LYS A 7 16.40 -53.61 2.69
CA LYS A 7 15.09 -53.15 2.21
C LYS A 7 14.34 -52.46 3.36
N LEU A 8 14.19 -51.13 3.29
CA LEU A 8 13.24 -50.41 4.15
C LEU A 8 11.81 -50.84 3.78
N LYS A 9 11.05 -51.38 4.74
CA LYS A 9 9.61 -51.61 4.59
C LYS A 9 8.85 -50.39 5.13
N ASN A 10 8.24 -49.60 4.24
CA ASN A 10 7.26 -48.59 4.63
C ASN A 10 5.89 -49.26 4.84
N ASN A 11 5.49 -49.40 6.10
CA ASN A 11 4.14 -49.84 6.49
C ASN A 11 3.41 -48.68 7.18
N LEU A 12 2.89 -47.74 6.39
CA LEU A 12 1.92 -46.75 6.89
C LEU A 12 0.53 -47.34 6.75
N ASN A 13 -0.16 -47.53 7.89
CA ASN A 13 -1.55 -48.00 7.93
C ASN A 13 -2.45 -47.00 7.17
N GLN A 14 -3.35 -47.50 6.32
CA GLN A 14 -4.28 -46.69 5.52
C GLN A 14 -5.09 -45.69 6.36
N LYS A 15 -5.44 -46.04 7.61
CA LYS A 15 -6.10 -45.14 8.57
C LYS A 15 -5.20 -43.99 9.04
N THR A 16 -3.90 -44.23 9.15
CA THR A 16 -2.88 -43.21 9.46
C THR A 16 -2.57 -42.34 8.23
N MET A 17 -2.58 -42.93 7.04
CA MET A 17 -2.40 -42.21 5.77
C MET A 17 -3.59 -41.26 5.47
N ASN A 18 -4.83 -41.71 5.70
CA ASN A 18 -6.01 -40.84 5.56
C ASN A 18 -6.03 -39.70 6.58
N LYS A 19 -5.60 -39.95 7.83
CA LYS A 19 -5.46 -38.88 8.84
C LYS A 19 -4.38 -37.87 8.44
N LEU A 20 -3.24 -38.34 7.91
CA LEU A 20 -2.17 -37.46 7.44
C LEU A 20 -2.65 -36.58 6.27
N VAL A 21 -3.38 -37.15 5.31
CA VAL A 21 -3.95 -36.42 4.17
C VAL A 21 -4.97 -35.37 4.62
N VAL A 22 -5.84 -35.70 5.57
CA VAL A 22 -6.82 -34.74 6.12
C VAL A 22 -6.12 -33.61 6.90
N THR A 23 -5.09 -33.92 7.69
CA THR A 23 -4.28 -32.90 8.37
C THR A 23 -3.51 -32.02 7.37
N LEU A 24 -2.95 -32.60 6.31
CA LEU A 24 -2.25 -31.83 5.26
C LEU A 24 -3.21 -30.93 4.47
N MET A 25 -4.44 -31.39 4.21
CA MET A 25 -5.48 -30.59 3.59
C MET A 25 -5.95 -29.44 4.50
N LEU A 26 -6.09 -29.65 5.81
CA LEU A 26 -6.41 -28.57 6.76
C LEU A 26 -5.31 -27.50 6.87
N VAL A 27 -4.04 -27.91 6.83
CA VAL A 27 -2.89 -26.98 6.84
C VAL A 27 -2.73 -26.27 5.48
N GLY A 28 -3.13 -26.90 4.39
CA GLY A 28 -3.12 -26.31 3.04
C GLY A 28 -4.17 -25.21 2.84
N PHE A 29 -5.32 -25.30 3.51
CA PHE A 29 -6.39 -24.28 3.41
C PHE A 29 -6.03 -22.96 4.11
N SER A 30 -5.15 -22.96 5.11
CA SER A 30 -4.74 -21.73 5.81
C SER A 30 -3.73 -20.85 5.06
N LEU A 31 -3.27 -21.28 3.87
CA LEU A 31 -2.26 -20.52 3.10
C LEU A 31 -2.86 -19.68 1.96
N THR A 32 -4.17 -19.75 1.70
CA THR A 32 -4.77 -19.06 0.54
C THR A 32 -5.28 -17.65 0.84
N THR A 33 -5.12 -17.12 2.06
CA THR A 33 -5.59 -15.77 2.41
C THR A 33 -4.61 -14.65 2.05
N TYR A 34 -3.43 -14.96 1.51
CA TYR A 34 -2.38 -13.98 1.19
C TYR A 34 -2.46 -13.37 -0.22
N ALA A 35 -3.51 -13.67 -0.98
CA ALA A 35 -3.62 -13.26 -2.38
C ALA A 35 -4.62 -12.12 -2.64
N GLN A 36 -5.37 -11.66 -1.63
CA GLN A 36 -6.24 -10.51 -1.82
C GLN A 36 -5.34 -9.26 -1.88
N LYS A 37 -5.27 -8.61 -3.05
CA LYS A 37 -4.51 -7.38 -3.28
C LYS A 37 -4.72 -6.44 -2.09
N SER A 38 -3.64 -6.12 -1.40
CA SER A 38 -3.66 -5.78 0.04
C SER A 38 -4.67 -4.70 0.41
N PHE A 39 -4.79 -3.63 -0.39
CA PHE A 39 -5.70 -2.53 -0.09
C PHE A 39 -7.03 -2.57 -0.86
N ASP A 40 -7.15 -3.37 -1.92
CA ASP A 40 -8.32 -3.39 -2.81
C ASP A 40 -9.60 -3.79 -2.05
N ARG A 41 -9.47 -4.57 -0.97
CA ARG A 41 -10.61 -4.94 -0.11
C ARG A 41 -11.34 -3.73 0.48
N PHE A 42 -10.66 -2.59 0.62
CA PHE A 42 -11.25 -1.38 1.17
C PHE A 42 -12.17 -0.67 0.18
N GLU A 43 -12.08 -0.97 -1.12
CA GLU A 43 -12.97 -0.44 -2.15
C GLU A 43 -14.42 -0.93 -1.95
N ASP A 44 -14.60 -2.12 -1.37
CA ASP A 44 -15.90 -2.76 -1.14
C ASP A 44 -16.47 -2.52 0.28
N MET A 45 -15.72 -1.83 1.15
CA MET A 45 -16.14 -1.61 2.54
C MET A 45 -17.08 -0.41 2.64
N LYS A 46 -18.29 -0.63 3.18
CA LYS A 46 -19.32 0.42 3.32
C LYS A 46 -18.89 1.65 4.12
N ASP A 47 -18.00 1.44 5.09
CA ASP A 47 -17.54 2.49 6.00
C ASP A 47 -16.23 3.13 5.52
N VAL A 48 -15.78 2.82 4.29
CA VAL A 48 -14.58 3.37 3.70
C VAL A 48 -14.95 4.16 2.46
N THR A 49 -14.46 5.40 2.37
CA THR A 49 -14.48 6.16 1.12
C THR A 49 -13.23 5.77 0.33
N ALA A 50 -13.43 5.23 -0.87
CA ALA A 50 -12.35 4.81 -1.75
C ALA A 50 -12.31 5.65 -3.03
N MET A 51 -11.13 6.14 -3.38
CA MET A 51 -10.86 6.82 -4.64
C MET A 51 -9.69 6.10 -5.33
N VAL A 52 -9.95 5.55 -6.52
CA VAL A 52 -8.94 4.84 -7.31
C VAL A 52 -8.81 5.52 -8.66
N ILE A 53 -7.62 6.04 -8.92
CA ILE A 53 -7.30 6.75 -10.15
C ILE A 53 -6.16 6.01 -10.84
N ASN A 54 -6.44 5.47 -12.01
CA ASN A 54 -5.44 4.79 -12.83
C ASN A 54 -4.89 5.70 -13.92
N GLN A 55 -3.76 5.29 -14.51
CA GLN A 55 -3.08 6.00 -15.58
C GLN A 55 -3.98 6.38 -16.77
N LYS A 56 -5.02 5.58 -17.08
CA LYS A 56 -5.92 5.88 -18.19
C LYS A 56 -6.75 7.13 -17.91
N MET A 57 -7.22 7.30 -16.67
CA MET A 57 -7.97 8.50 -16.28
C MET A 57 -7.10 9.75 -16.41
N PHE A 58 -5.85 9.69 -15.94
CA PHE A 58 -4.89 10.78 -16.06
C PHE A 58 -4.57 11.15 -17.51
N LYS A 59 -4.35 10.16 -18.37
CA LYS A 59 -4.13 10.37 -19.81
C LYS A 59 -5.33 11.00 -20.50
N LEU A 60 -6.56 10.78 -20.01
CA LEU A 60 -7.75 11.43 -20.54
C LEU A 60 -7.83 12.89 -20.08
N LEU A 61 -7.58 13.17 -18.80
CA LEU A 61 -7.54 14.53 -18.25
C LEU A 61 -6.45 15.38 -18.94
N GLY A 62 -5.23 14.87 -19.03
CA GLY A 62 -4.12 15.55 -19.68
C GLY A 62 -4.31 15.79 -21.18
N LYS A 63 -5.25 15.08 -21.84
CA LYS A 63 -5.62 15.33 -23.25
C LYS A 63 -6.72 16.37 -23.41
N MET A 64 -7.59 16.54 -22.42
CA MET A 64 -8.65 17.55 -22.44
C MET A 64 -8.12 18.95 -22.11
N ASP A 65 -6.95 19.04 -21.46
CA ASP A 65 -6.35 20.29 -20.99
C ASP A 65 -5.14 20.75 -21.83
N LEU A 66 -4.98 20.26 -23.06
CA LEU A 66 -3.82 20.58 -23.92
C LEU A 66 -3.82 22.02 -24.47
N ASP A 67 -4.85 22.82 -24.18
CA ASP A 67 -5.00 24.20 -24.66
C ASP A 67 -4.49 25.26 -23.65
N SER A 68 -4.07 24.87 -22.45
CA SER A 68 -3.55 25.79 -21.43
C SER A 68 -2.04 26.03 -21.63
N LYS A 69 -1.67 27.25 -22.06
CA LYS A 69 -0.27 27.72 -22.23
C LYS A 69 0.46 27.96 -20.90
N ASP A 70 -0.03 27.39 -19.80
CA ASP A 70 0.48 27.64 -18.46
C ASP A 70 1.64 26.67 -18.15
N PRO A 71 2.87 27.18 -17.93
CA PRO A 71 4.01 26.34 -17.56
C PRO A 71 3.84 25.61 -16.23
N GLU A 72 2.99 26.05 -15.31
CA GLU A 72 2.70 25.32 -14.06
C GLU A 72 1.85 24.07 -14.31
N MET A 73 0.88 24.17 -15.21
CA MET A 73 0.03 23.03 -15.63
C MET A 73 0.83 21.94 -16.33
N LYS A 74 1.85 22.32 -17.11
CA LYS A 74 2.74 21.36 -17.78
C LYS A 74 3.46 20.45 -16.78
N ASN A 75 4.00 21.02 -15.70
CA ASN A 75 4.71 20.25 -14.68
C ASN A 75 3.76 19.30 -13.94
N TYR A 76 2.52 19.72 -13.69
CA TYR A 76 1.49 18.86 -13.10
C TYR A 76 1.13 17.68 -14.02
N ILE A 77 0.96 17.93 -15.32
CA ILE A 77 0.70 16.88 -16.33
C ILE A 77 1.85 15.89 -16.41
N ASP A 78 3.10 16.36 -16.41
CA ASP A 78 4.29 15.51 -16.47
C ASP A 78 4.43 14.64 -15.20
N MET A 79 4.17 15.22 -14.02
CA MET A 79 4.10 14.46 -12.76
C MET A 79 3.02 13.39 -12.82
N VAL A 80 1.79 13.76 -13.19
CA VAL A 80 0.65 12.85 -13.27
C VAL A 80 0.87 11.73 -14.30
N ASN A 81 1.51 12.02 -15.43
CA ASN A 81 1.84 11.02 -16.45
C ASN A 81 2.87 9.99 -15.97
N SER A 82 3.70 10.34 -14.98
CA SER A 82 4.66 9.43 -14.36
C SER A 82 4.00 8.43 -13.39
N LEU A 83 2.74 8.67 -13.01
CA LEU A 83 1.98 7.83 -12.09
C LEU A 83 1.25 6.72 -12.85
N GLU A 84 1.18 5.55 -12.23
CA GLU A 84 0.46 4.38 -12.75
C GLU A 84 -0.90 4.20 -12.06
N ASP A 85 -0.92 4.33 -10.73
CA ASP A 85 -2.10 4.10 -9.89
C ASP A 85 -2.02 4.98 -8.64
N ILE A 86 -3.13 5.62 -8.30
CA ILE A 86 -3.35 6.29 -7.00
C ILE A 86 -4.57 5.66 -6.35
N LYS A 87 -4.40 5.20 -5.12
CA LYS A 87 -5.48 4.72 -4.27
C LYS A 87 -5.51 5.52 -2.99
N VAL A 88 -6.65 6.13 -2.71
CA VAL A 88 -6.92 6.86 -1.46
C VAL A 88 -8.08 6.19 -0.78
N PHE A 89 -7.89 5.87 0.50
CA PHE A 89 -8.92 5.32 1.38
C PHE A 89 -9.02 6.18 2.62
N SER A 90 -10.24 6.57 3.00
CA SER A 90 -10.50 7.31 4.25
C SER A 90 -11.67 6.72 5.02
N THR A 91 -11.62 6.84 6.35
CA THR A 91 -12.68 6.35 7.24
C THR A 91 -12.70 7.08 8.57
N LYS A 92 -13.91 7.26 9.13
CA LYS A 92 -14.17 7.62 10.54
C LYS A 92 -14.54 6.42 11.40
N SER A 93 -14.78 5.26 10.81
CA SER A 93 -15.16 4.03 11.53
C SER A 93 -13.91 3.43 12.19
N ALA A 94 -13.92 3.32 13.52
CA ALA A 94 -12.83 2.73 14.30
C ALA A 94 -12.48 1.30 13.84
N ASN A 95 -13.48 0.51 13.45
CA ASN A 95 -13.26 -0.85 12.95
C ASN A 95 -12.50 -0.85 11.61
N ALA A 96 -12.91 0.02 10.67
CA ALA A 96 -12.24 0.16 9.39
C ALA A 96 -10.84 0.77 9.55
N ALA A 97 -10.67 1.77 10.44
CA ALA A 97 -9.39 2.36 10.78
C ALA A 97 -8.39 1.32 11.28
N LYS A 98 -8.81 0.48 12.23
CA LYS A 98 -7.99 -0.64 12.74
C LYS A 98 -7.62 -1.64 11.64
N ALA A 99 -8.57 -1.96 10.75
CA ALA A 99 -8.31 -2.84 9.61
C ALA A 99 -7.31 -2.24 8.63
N MET A 100 -7.41 -0.94 8.33
CA MET A 100 -6.47 -0.20 7.48
C MET A 100 -5.07 -0.16 8.10
N LYS A 101 -4.96 0.15 9.40
CA LYS A 101 -3.68 0.15 10.14
C LYS A 101 -3.00 -1.21 10.16
N GLY A 102 -3.78 -2.28 10.34
CA GLY A 102 -3.29 -3.65 10.28
C GLY A 102 -2.74 -4.00 8.90
N GLU A 103 -3.50 -3.67 7.85
CA GLU A 103 -3.09 -3.95 6.47
C GLU A 103 -1.88 -3.12 6.05
N PHE A 104 -1.84 -1.84 6.41
CA PHE A 104 -0.69 -0.96 6.20
C PHE A 104 0.58 -1.56 6.81
N SER A 105 0.50 -2.01 8.07
CA SER A 105 1.64 -2.61 8.77
C SER A 105 2.12 -3.90 8.10
N ALA A 106 1.18 -4.75 7.68
CA ALA A 106 1.49 -5.99 6.98
C ALA A 106 2.10 -5.73 5.60
N TYR A 107 1.50 -4.84 4.82
CA TYR A 107 1.94 -4.49 3.48
C TYR A 107 3.36 -3.92 3.49
N LYS A 108 3.60 -2.91 4.34
CA LYS A 108 4.93 -2.32 4.54
C LYS A 108 6.00 -3.38 4.79
N ALA A 109 5.73 -4.33 5.70
CA ALA A 109 6.67 -5.38 6.04
C ALA A 109 6.88 -6.36 4.88
N SER A 110 5.81 -6.73 4.19
CA SER A 110 5.86 -7.69 3.07
C SER A 110 6.62 -7.14 1.86
N GLU A 111 6.38 -5.88 1.51
CA GLU A 111 7.02 -5.21 0.38
C GLU A 111 8.38 -4.59 0.72
N LYS A 112 8.79 -4.68 2.00
CA LYS A 112 10.05 -4.12 2.53
C LYS A 112 10.20 -2.64 2.23
N LEU A 113 9.12 -1.88 2.45
CA LEU A 113 9.16 -0.44 2.22
C LEU A 113 10.09 0.24 3.23
N GLU A 114 10.83 1.23 2.75
CA GLU A 114 11.74 2.07 3.53
C GLU A 114 10.99 3.27 4.10
N GLN A 115 11.30 3.66 5.34
CA GLN A 115 10.68 4.83 5.95
C GLN A 115 11.34 6.10 5.43
N LEU A 116 10.55 7.02 4.89
CA LEU A 116 11.04 8.34 4.48
C LEU A 116 11.01 9.32 5.66
N MET A 117 9.83 9.46 6.27
CA MET A 117 9.60 10.37 7.38
C MET A 117 8.40 9.91 8.22
N SER A 118 8.34 10.38 9.46
CA SER A 118 7.21 10.20 10.36
C SER A 118 7.00 11.51 11.11
N VAL A 119 5.77 12.01 11.11
CA VAL A 119 5.39 13.24 11.79
C VAL A 119 4.38 12.87 12.86
N LYS A 120 4.61 13.38 14.06
CA LYS A 120 3.72 13.17 15.19
C LYS A 120 3.40 14.53 15.79
N ASP A 121 2.13 14.92 15.70
CA ASP A 121 1.65 16.19 16.23
C ASP A 121 0.26 16.01 16.84
N GLU A 122 0.03 16.56 18.04
CA GLU A 122 -1.24 16.56 18.79
C GLU A 122 -2.08 15.26 18.77
N GLY A 123 -1.46 14.07 18.63
CA GLY A 123 -2.16 12.78 18.56
C GLY A 123 -2.38 12.23 17.15
N LYS A 124 -2.12 13.03 16.11
CA LYS A 124 -2.01 12.60 14.72
C LYS A 124 -0.63 11.97 14.49
N ASN A 125 -0.62 10.82 13.85
CA ASN A 125 0.61 10.15 13.44
C ASN A 125 0.59 9.91 11.93
N VAL A 126 1.44 10.62 11.21
CA VAL A 126 1.58 10.53 9.77
C VAL A 126 2.87 9.80 9.44
N ASN A 127 2.76 8.71 8.69
CA ASN A 127 3.89 7.89 8.32
C ASN A 127 4.02 7.81 6.81
N PHE A 128 5.25 7.97 6.33
CA PHE A 128 5.58 7.98 4.92
C PHE A 128 6.61 6.91 4.63
N TYR A 129 6.30 6.06 3.67
CA TYR A 129 7.12 4.94 3.24
C TYR A 129 7.26 4.92 1.72
N TYR A 130 8.35 4.34 1.24
CA TYR A 130 8.59 4.20 -0.19
C TYR A 130 9.25 2.88 -0.54
N LYS A 131 9.14 2.51 -1.81
CA LYS A 131 9.91 1.43 -2.43
C LYS A 131 10.90 2.04 -3.42
N PRO A 132 12.21 1.74 -3.31
CA PRO A 132 13.20 2.24 -4.27
C PRO A 132 12.79 2.00 -5.72
N GLY A 133 13.09 2.96 -6.58
CA GLY A 133 12.77 2.94 -8.00
C GLY A 133 14.00 2.66 -8.86
N LYS A 134 14.06 3.33 -10.00
CA LYS A 134 15.13 3.13 -11.01
C LYS A 134 16.46 3.79 -10.64
N SER A 135 16.43 4.77 -9.74
CA SER A 135 17.59 5.51 -9.23
C SER A 135 17.26 6.11 -7.86
N ASP A 136 18.25 6.66 -7.17
CA ASP A 136 18.12 7.14 -5.79
C ASP A 136 17.04 8.22 -5.60
N ASP A 137 16.85 9.09 -6.61
CA ASP A 137 15.83 10.17 -6.56
C ASP A 137 14.41 9.70 -6.90
N PHE A 138 14.25 8.46 -7.38
CA PHE A 138 12.98 7.94 -7.89
C PHE A 138 12.51 6.73 -7.10
N VAL A 139 11.21 6.68 -6.81
CA VAL A 139 10.56 5.57 -6.11
C VAL A 139 9.52 4.92 -7.00
N SER A 140 9.40 3.59 -6.87
CA SER A 140 8.41 2.80 -7.61
C SER A 140 7.04 2.80 -6.93
N GLU A 141 7.04 3.00 -5.61
CA GLU A 141 5.84 3.07 -4.78
C GLU A 141 6.04 4.04 -3.63
N PHE A 142 4.98 4.77 -3.31
CA PHE A 142 4.87 5.64 -2.15
C PHE A 142 3.62 5.28 -1.36
N LEU A 143 3.76 5.18 -0.04
CA LEU A 143 2.70 4.80 0.87
C LEU A 143 2.66 5.77 2.04
N MET A 144 1.50 6.40 2.24
CA MET A 144 1.24 7.32 3.35
C MET A 144 0.11 6.77 4.20
N PHE A 145 0.25 6.89 5.52
CA PHE A 145 -0.78 6.51 6.47
C PHE A 145 -0.93 7.56 7.57
N ILE A 146 -2.15 8.01 7.77
CA ILE A 146 -2.56 8.93 8.85
C ILE A 146 -3.41 8.14 9.84
N ASP A 147 -2.95 8.06 11.08
CA ASP A 147 -3.68 7.45 12.18
C ASP A 147 -4.56 8.49 12.88
N GLY A 148 -5.87 8.45 12.59
CA GLY A 148 -6.87 9.38 13.16
C GLY A 148 -7.62 8.84 14.39
N GLU A 149 -7.36 7.59 14.80
CA GLU A 149 -8.16 6.86 15.81
C GLU A 149 -8.23 7.59 17.18
N ASN A 150 -7.23 8.41 17.52
CA ASN A 150 -7.13 9.04 18.85
C ASN A 150 -7.75 10.45 18.94
N ASN A 151 -8.12 11.08 17.80
CA ASN A 151 -8.44 12.51 17.74
C ASN A 151 -9.78 12.83 17.06
N ASP A 152 -10.66 11.83 16.84
CA ASP A 152 -11.88 11.96 16.02
C ASP A 152 -11.62 12.40 14.55
N ASP A 153 -10.37 12.27 14.10
CA ASP A 153 -9.93 12.56 12.75
C ASP A 153 -10.11 11.34 11.83
N ASP A 154 -10.13 11.59 10.52
CA ASP A 154 -10.16 10.52 9.52
C ASP A 154 -8.86 9.71 9.57
N THR A 155 -8.99 8.38 9.55
CA THR A 155 -7.85 7.51 9.21
C THR A 155 -7.72 7.45 7.71
N VAL A 156 -6.53 7.74 7.19
CA VAL A 156 -6.28 7.80 5.75
C VAL A 156 -5.11 6.94 5.33
N LEU A 157 -5.30 6.21 4.23
CA LEU A 157 -4.27 5.45 3.55
C LEU A 157 -4.19 5.91 2.10
N ILE A 158 -2.98 6.27 1.67
CA ILE A 158 -2.69 6.67 0.30
C ILE A 158 -1.60 5.77 -0.23
N LYS A 159 -1.86 5.12 -1.36
CA LYS A 159 -0.86 4.38 -2.13
C LYS A 159 -0.74 5.01 -3.51
N ILE A 160 0.49 5.27 -3.92
CA ILE A 160 0.83 5.77 -5.24
C ILE A 160 1.89 4.84 -5.83
N THR A 161 1.67 4.34 -7.04
CA THR A 161 2.68 3.58 -7.78
C THR A 161 3.00 4.28 -9.08
N GLY A 162 4.26 4.20 -9.50
CA GLY A 162 4.72 4.80 -10.76
C GLY A 162 6.22 5.09 -10.73
N ASN A 163 6.67 5.99 -11.60
CA ASN A 163 8.04 6.49 -11.59
C ASN A 163 8.05 7.86 -10.88
N ILE A 164 7.98 7.83 -9.55
CA ILE A 164 7.70 9.00 -8.72
C ILE A 164 9.01 9.66 -8.33
N ASP A 165 9.14 10.96 -8.58
CA ASP A 165 10.26 11.76 -8.10
C ASP A 165 10.04 12.14 -6.63
N LEU A 166 10.98 11.79 -5.74
CA LEU A 166 10.89 12.08 -4.30
C LEU A 166 10.74 13.58 -4.01
N ARG A 167 11.29 14.45 -4.87
CA ARG A 167 11.22 15.91 -4.73
C ARG A 167 9.82 16.45 -4.94
N GLU A 168 9.00 15.71 -5.69
CA GLU A 168 7.62 16.08 -6.01
C GLU A 168 6.61 15.53 -4.98
N ILE A 169 7.02 14.62 -4.09
CA ILE A 169 6.15 14.05 -3.05
C ILE A 169 5.58 15.14 -2.14
N GLY A 170 6.38 16.16 -1.80
CA GLY A 170 5.89 17.29 -1.00
C GLY A 170 4.75 18.06 -1.71
N LYS A 171 4.78 18.14 -3.04
CA LYS A 171 3.70 18.75 -3.83
C LYS A 171 2.48 17.85 -3.90
N ILE A 172 2.68 16.53 -4.03
CA ILE A 172 1.58 15.56 -3.98
C ILE A 172 0.87 15.62 -2.62
N ALA A 173 1.63 15.58 -1.52
CA ALA A 173 1.09 15.68 -0.16
C ALA A 173 0.34 17.00 0.07
N ASN A 174 0.86 18.13 -0.43
CA ASN A 174 0.18 19.43 -0.36
C ASN A 174 -1.08 19.52 -1.24
N SER A 175 -1.12 18.79 -2.36
CA SER A 175 -2.29 18.77 -3.26
C SER A 175 -3.43 17.91 -2.74
N ILE A 176 -3.12 16.90 -1.93
CA ILE A 176 -4.11 16.10 -1.21
C ILE A 176 -4.48 16.90 0.03
N ASN A 177 -5.44 17.81 -0.14
CA ASN A 177 -6.01 18.62 0.92
C ASN A 177 -6.75 17.71 1.91
N PHE A 178 -6.01 17.13 2.84
CA PHE A 178 -6.53 16.40 3.99
C PHE A 178 -6.56 17.36 5.17
N ASP A 179 -7.53 17.25 6.10
CA ASP A 179 -7.71 18.12 7.29
C ASP A 179 -6.51 18.08 8.30
N GLY A 180 -5.32 17.65 7.87
CA GLY A 180 -4.03 17.75 8.56
C GLY A 180 -2.86 18.26 7.68
N SER A 181 -3.10 18.75 6.46
CA SER A 181 -2.03 19.25 5.56
C SER A 181 -1.35 20.54 6.04
N ASP A 182 -1.99 21.30 6.93
CA ASP A 182 -1.40 22.51 7.50
C ASP A 182 -0.22 22.20 8.45
N GLU A 183 -0.19 21.01 9.05
CA GLU A 183 0.91 20.54 9.91
C GLU A 183 2.14 20.10 9.10
N LEU A 184 1.95 19.62 7.86
CA LEU A 184 3.03 19.16 6.97
C LEU A 184 3.84 20.31 6.34
N LYS A 185 3.29 21.53 6.31
CA LYS A 185 3.98 22.73 5.80
C LYS A 185 5.17 23.16 6.67
N ASN A 186 5.30 22.63 7.89
CA ASN A 186 6.35 23.01 8.85
C ASN A 186 7.59 22.11 8.83
N VAL A 187 7.66 21.07 7.99
CA VAL A 187 8.88 20.26 7.85
C VAL A 187 9.82 20.92 6.83
N LYS A 188 10.65 21.85 7.31
CA LYS A 188 11.83 22.29 6.56
C LYS A 188 12.84 21.16 6.52
N VAL A 189 13.02 20.57 5.34
CA VAL A 189 14.20 19.75 5.05
C VAL A 189 15.38 20.71 4.96
N ASN A 190 16.26 20.67 5.95
CA ASN A 190 17.58 21.29 5.90
C ASN A 190 18.54 20.41 5.12
#